data_AF-A0A935CPD3-F1
#
_entry.id   AF-A0A935CPD3-F1
#
_cell.length_a   1.000
_cell.length_b   1.000
_cell.length_c   1.000
_cell.angle_alpha   90.00
_cell.angle_beta   90.00
_cell.angle_gamma   90.00
#
_symmetry.space_group_name_H-M   'P 1'
#
loop_
_entity.id
_entity.type
_entity.pdbx_description
1 polymer ?
#
loop_
_entity_poly.entity_id
_entity_poly.type
_entity_poly.pdbx_seq_one_letter_code
_entity_poly.pdbx_strand_id
1 'polypeptide(L)'
;MQKRFGFLRFTSFMLRLFAAICLLLGLAAGLALILGGNYQNVLGFKLTIPTAALWIAALLPVVCGLFYFVILYAAGGVLTLLIATEENTRATALGLANLRAPAPASTPEVRNPPPVS
;
A
#
# COMPACT_ATOMS: atom_id res chain seq x y z
N MET A 1 -8.31 18.49 -11.67
CA MET A 1 -7.34 18.67 -10.55
C MET A 1 -6.88 17.30 -10.03
N GLN A 2 -5.87 16.68 -10.67
CA GLN A 2 -5.32 15.35 -10.29
C GLN A 2 -4.02 15.42 -9.49
N LYS A 3 -3.37 16.59 -9.40
CA LYS A 3 -2.03 16.73 -8.81
C LYS A 3 -1.98 16.63 -7.28
N ARG A 4 -3.12 16.72 -6.57
CA ARG A 4 -3.14 16.84 -5.10
C ARG A 4 -2.91 15.52 -4.36
N PHE A 5 -3.32 14.38 -4.92
CA PHE A 5 -3.15 13.06 -4.27
C PHE A 5 -1.87 12.33 -4.65
N GLY A 6 -1.05 12.90 -5.56
CA GLY A 6 0.19 12.27 -6.01
C GLY A 6 1.16 12.00 -4.86
N PHE A 7 1.30 12.95 -3.93
CA PHE A 7 2.16 12.81 -2.76
C PHE A 7 1.67 11.69 -1.82
N LEU A 8 0.38 11.64 -1.52
CA LEU A 8 -0.21 10.62 -0.64
C LEU A 8 -0.11 9.20 -1.22
N ARG A 9 -0.27 9.08 -2.55
CA ARG A 9 -0.08 7.82 -3.28
C ARG A 9 1.38 7.38 -3.28
N PHE A 10 2.30 8.32 -3.41
CA PHE A 10 3.73 8.07 -3.28
C PHE A 10 4.10 7.64 -1.85
N THR A 11 3.59 8.30 -0.83
CA THR A 11 3.79 7.94 0.58
C THR A 11 3.26 6.53 0.86
N SER A 12 2.06 6.19 0.40
CA SER A 12 1.52 4.83 0.51
C SER A 12 2.45 3.77 -0.11
N PHE A 13 2.96 4.04 -1.31
CA PHE A 13 3.92 3.18 -1.97
C PHE A 13 5.23 3.04 -1.19
N MET A 14 5.78 4.15 -0.69
CA MET A 14 6.97 4.17 0.17
C MET A 14 6.76 3.33 1.44
N LEU A 15 5.63 3.46 2.13
CA LEU A 15 5.34 2.65 3.33
C LEU A 15 5.33 1.15 3.02
N ARG A 16 4.72 0.74 1.89
CA ARG A 16 4.73 -0.66 1.45
C ARG A 16 6.13 -1.15 1.07
N LEU A 17 6.94 -0.28 0.45
CA LEU A 17 8.32 -0.58 0.14
C LEU A 17 9.15 -0.79 1.42
N PHE A 18 9.02 0.12 2.40
CA PHE A 18 9.66 -0.03 3.70
C PHE A 18 9.20 -1.29 4.43
N ALA A 19 7.90 -1.60 4.38
CA ALA A 19 7.38 -2.84 4.94
C ALA A 19 8.11 -4.06 4.34
N ALA A 20 8.20 -4.14 3.02
CA ALA A 20 8.88 -5.22 2.32
C ALA A 20 10.37 -5.32 2.70
N ILE A 21 11.06 -4.18 2.80
CA ILE A 21 12.45 -4.11 3.26
C ILE A 21 12.58 -4.68 4.68
N CYS A 22 11.71 -4.27 5.63
CA CYS A 22 11.71 -4.79 6.99
C CYS A 22 11.50 -6.31 7.04
N LEU A 23 10.61 -6.85 6.20
CA LEU A 23 10.40 -8.29 6.11
C LEU A 23 11.64 -9.01 5.61
N LEU A 24 12.25 -8.51 4.53
CA LEU A 24 13.47 -9.10 3.97
C LEU A 24 14.63 -9.04 4.96
N LEU A 25 14.81 -7.92 5.68
CA LEU A 25 15.82 -7.80 6.72
C LEU A 25 15.59 -8.73 7.90
N GLY A 26 14.36 -8.85 8.39
CA GLY A 26 14.04 -9.77 9.48
C GLY A 26 14.32 -11.23 9.11
N LEU A 27 13.97 -11.60 7.88
CA LEU A 27 14.18 -12.94 7.34
C LEU A 27 15.67 -13.22 7.08
N ALA A 28 16.40 -12.26 6.51
CA ALA A 28 17.85 -12.34 6.30
C ALA A 28 18.61 -12.41 7.62
N ALA A 29 18.23 -11.63 8.63
CA ALA A 29 18.85 -11.67 9.96
C ALA A 29 18.61 -13.02 10.65
N GLY A 30 17.39 -13.56 10.59
CA GLY A 30 17.08 -14.90 11.11
C GLY A 30 17.92 -15.99 10.43
N LEU A 31 18.02 -15.95 9.09
CA LEU A 31 18.88 -16.85 8.32
C LEU A 31 20.36 -16.70 8.69
N ALA A 32 20.87 -15.48 8.78
CA ALA A 32 22.26 -15.22 9.12
C ALA A 32 22.64 -15.81 10.48
N LEU A 33 21.74 -15.79 11.46
CA LEU A 33 21.96 -16.43 12.76
C LEU A 33 22.04 -17.96 12.66
N ILE A 34 21.17 -18.59 11.87
CA ILE A 34 21.17 -20.04 11.67
C ILE A 34 22.42 -20.48 10.91
N LEU A 35 22.78 -19.76 9.84
CA LEU A 35 23.95 -20.08 9.00
C LEU A 35 25.28 -19.72 9.69
N GLY A 36 25.29 -18.77 10.61
CA GLY A 36 26.49 -18.36 11.36
C GLY A 36 27.03 -19.44 12.30
N GLY A 37 26.22 -20.47 12.60
CA GLY A 37 26.62 -21.61 13.42
C GLY A 37 26.72 -21.31 14.91
N ASN A 38 27.10 -22.34 15.69
CA ASN A 38 27.10 -22.30 17.16
C ASN A 38 28.19 -21.44 17.78
N TYR A 39 29.14 -20.97 16.99
CA TYR A 39 30.30 -20.23 17.46
C TYR A 39 30.15 -18.77 17.09
N GLN A 40 29.87 -17.94 18.10
CA GLN A 40 29.83 -16.49 17.93
C GLN A 40 31.11 -15.92 18.53
N ASN A 41 31.87 -15.20 17.72
CA ASN A 41 33.01 -14.41 18.20
C ASN A 41 32.48 -13.06 18.67
N VAL A 42 32.40 -12.87 19.99
CA VAL A 42 32.02 -11.59 20.58
C VAL A 42 33.27 -11.01 21.24
N LEU A 43 33.72 -9.85 20.76
CA LEU A 43 34.87 -9.11 21.32
C LEU A 43 36.17 -9.95 21.42
N GLY A 44 36.39 -10.87 20.47
CA GLY A 44 37.58 -11.73 20.45
C GLY A 44 37.46 -13.04 21.25
N PHE A 45 36.35 -13.24 21.97
CA PHE A 45 36.07 -14.49 22.67
C PHE A 45 35.12 -15.38 21.86
N LYS A 46 35.47 -16.66 21.72
CA LYS A 46 34.60 -17.70 21.14
C LYS A 46 33.59 -18.16 22.19
N LEU A 47 32.35 -17.69 22.08
CA LEU A 47 31.24 -18.22 22.85
C LEU A 47 30.55 -19.33 22.05
N THR A 48 30.38 -20.49 22.70
CA THR A 48 29.59 -21.58 22.15
C THR A 48 28.16 -21.40 22.63
N ILE A 49 27.27 -21.07 21.70
CA ILE A 49 25.85 -20.92 21.99
C ILE A 49 25.18 -22.28 21.77
N PRO A 50 24.37 -22.76 22.72
CA PRO A 50 23.61 -23.99 22.52
C PRO A 50 22.67 -23.83 21.31
N THR A 51 22.62 -24.85 20.46
CA THR A 51 21.83 -24.87 19.21
C THR A 51 20.38 -24.47 19.42
N ALA A 52 19.75 -24.94 20.51
CA ALA A 52 18.38 -24.58 20.86
C ALA A 52 18.18 -23.07 21.07
N ALA A 53 19.15 -22.40 21.70
CA ALA A 53 19.09 -20.95 21.90
C ALA A 53 19.26 -20.18 20.58
N LEU A 54 20.03 -20.71 19.62
CA LEU A 54 20.16 -20.12 18.29
C LEU A 54 18.85 -20.13 17.50
N TRP A 55 18.11 -21.24 17.53
CA TRP A 55 16.80 -21.32 16.88
C TRP A 55 15.78 -20.34 17.48
N ILE A 56 15.77 -20.23 18.81
CA ILE A 56 14.90 -19.27 19.51
C ILE A 56 15.32 -17.83 19.19
N ALA A 57 16.62 -17.55 19.17
CA ALA A 57 17.16 -16.24 18.83
C ALA A 57 16.89 -15.86 17.37
N ALA A 58 16.93 -16.82 16.44
CA ALA A 58 16.62 -16.60 15.02
C ALA A 58 15.13 -16.32 14.77
N LEU A 59 14.25 -16.82 15.64
CA LEU A 59 12.81 -16.60 15.53
C LEU A 59 12.42 -15.16 15.87
N LEU A 60 13.13 -14.52 16.81
CA LEU A 60 12.86 -13.15 17.24
C LEU A 60 12.92 -12.10 16.11
N PRO A 61 13.99 -12.00 15.29
CA PRO A 61 14.05 -11.03 14.18
C PRO A 61 13.02 -11.32 13.09
N VAL A 62 12.66 -12.60 12.87
CA VAL A 62 11.63 -12.98 11.90
C VAL A 62 10.26 -12.49 12.37
N VAL A 63 9.91 -12.73 13.64
CA VAL A 63 8.64 -12.27 14.22
C VAL A 63 8.57 -10.75 14.24
N CYS A 64 9.64 -10.06 14.66
CA CYS A 64 9.71 -8.60 14.61
C CYS A 64 9.55 -8.08 13.16
N GLY A 65 10.28 -8.64 12.21
CA GLY A 65 10.20 -8.26 10.80
C GLY A 65 8.79 -8.44 10.23
N LEU A 66 8.13 -9.55 10.56
CA LEU A 66 6.75 -9.82 10.18
C LEU A 66 5.78 -8.82 10.81
N PHE A 67 5.94 -8.50 12.09
CA PHE A 67 5.09 -7.56 12.79
C PHE A 67 5.18 -6.14 12.20
N TYR A 68 6.40 -5.64 11.98
CA TYR A 68 6.62 -4.35 11.32
C TYR A 68 6.11 -4.34 9.88
N PHE A 69 6.29 -5.44 9.15
CA PHE A 69 5.73 -5.59 7.81
C PHE A 69 4.22 -5.39 7.82
N VAL A 70 3.49 -6.10 8.69
CA VAL A 70 2.03 -6.02 8.76
C VAL A 70 1.58 -4.59 9.05
N ILE A 71 2.17 -3.92 10.04
CA ILE A 71 1.78 -2.56 10.42
C ILE A 71 2.04 -1.57 9.28
N LEU A 72 3.25 -1.56 8.72
CA LEU A 72 3.63 -0.61 7.68
C LEU A 72 2.87 -0.86 6.37
N TYR A 73 2.67 -2.12 6.02
CA TYR A 73 1.91 -2.50 4.83
C TYR A 73 0.43 -2.14 4.96
N ALA A 74 -0.18 -2.42 6.12
CA ALA A 74 -1.56 -2.05 6.41
C ALA A 74 -1.75 -0.53 6.40
N ALA A 75 -0.84 0.24 6.99
CA ALA A 75 -0.88 1.70 6.97
C ALA A 75 -0.87 2.27 5.54
N GLY A 76 0.01 1.77 4.65
CA GLY A 76 -0.02 2.14 3.23
C GLY A 76 -1.32 1.72 2.52
N GLY A 77 -1.88 0.56 2.89
CA GLY A 77 -3.19 0.10 2.43
C GLY A 77 -4.32 1.04 2.80
N VAL A 78 -4.39 1.47 4.06
CA VAL A 78 -5.41 2.42 4.55
C VAL A 78 -5.34 3.75 3.81
N LEU A 79 -4.13 4.30 3.60
CA LEU A 79 -3.97 5.54 2.84
C LEU A 79 -4.50 5.41 1.41
N THR A 80 -4.21 4.28 0.76
CA THR A 80 -4.71 4.02 -0.61
C THR A 80 -6.23 3.91 -0.63
N LEU A 81 -6.80 3.23 0.35
CA LEU A 81 -8.25 3.08 0.48
C LEU A 81 -8.92 4.44 0.67
N LEU A 82 -8.38 5.29 1.54
CA LEU A 82 -8.93 6.61 1.84
C LEU A 82 -8.98 7.50 0.58
N ILE A 83 -7.88 7.54 -0.17
CA ILE A 83 -7.81 8.26 -1.45
C ILE A 83 -8.87 7.73 -2.43
N ALA A 84 -8.98 6.40 -2.56
CA ALA A 84 -9.97 5.80 -3.45
C ALA A 84 -11.40 6.11 -3.03
N THR A 85 -11.70 6.15 -1.72
CA THR A 85 -13.02 6.55 -1.24
C THR A 85 -13.34 8.00 -1.58
N GLU A 86 -12.39 8.92 -1.40
CA GLU A 86 -12.59 10.34 -1.77
C GLU A 86 -12.78 10.53 -3.28
N GLU A 87 -11.98 9.85 -4.10
CA GLU A 87 -12.10 9.91 -5.56
C GLU A 87 -13.45 9.36 -6.03
N ASN A 88 -13.91 8.24 -5.45
CA ASN A 88 -15.20 7.64 -5.77
C ASN A 88 -16.36 8.55 -5.33
N THR A 89 -16.35 9.09 -4.11
CA THR A 89 -17.41 10.00 -3.65
C THR A 89 -17.49 11.25 -4.52
N ARG A 90 -16.35 11.80 -4.95
CA ARG A 90 -16.32 12.95 -5.86
C ARG A 90 -16.87 12.60 -7.25
N ALA A 91 -16.52 11.43 -7.79
CA ALA A 91 -17.06 10.95 -9.06
C ALA A 91 -18.57 10.75 -8.99
N THR A 92 -19.08 10.16 -7.89
CA THR A 92 -20.51 9.99 -7.66
C THR A 92 -21.22 11.33 -7.55
N ALA A 93 -20.67 12.32 -6.84
CA ALA A 93 -21.27 13.65 -6.74
C ALA A 93 -21.37 14.36 -8.11
N LEU A 94 -20.33 14.25 -8.94
CA LEU A 94 -20.35 14.79 -10.32
C LEU A 94 -21.35 14.04 -11.20
N GLY A 95 -21.40 12.71 -11.11
CA GLY A 95 -22.39 11.90 -11.83
C GLY A 95 -23.83 12.26 -11.45
N LEU A 96 -24.10 12.45 -10.16
CA LEU A 96 -25.42 12.83 -9.66
C LEU A 96 -25.80 14.25 -10.08
N ALA A 97 -24.84 15.18 -10.11
CA ALA A 97 -25.06 16.53 -10.63
C ALA A 97 -25.43 16.52 -12.13
N ASN A 98 -24.79 15.66 -12.93
CA ASN A 98 -25.11 15.50 -14.35
C ASN A 98 -26.50 14.87 -14.58
N LEU A 99 -26.92 13.94 -13.71
CA LEU A 99 -28.26 13.34 -13.78
C LEU A 99 -29.37 14.31 -13.33
N ARG A 100 -29.04 15.28 -12.47
CA ARG A 100 -29.98 16.30 -11.97
C ARG A 100 -30.07 17.52 -12.90
N ALA A 101 -29.10 17.74 -13.78
CA ALA A 101 -29.25 18.71 -14.85
C ALA A 101 -30.43 18.27 -15.74
N PRO A 102 -31.44 19.12 -15.98
CA PRO A 102 -32.52 18.77 -16.90
C PRO A 102 -31.89 18.39 -18.23
N ALA A 103 -32.40 17.30 -18.84
CA ALA A 103 -32.02 16.90 -20.19
C ALA A 103 -31.94 18.16 -21.06
N PRO A 104 -30.85 18.41 -21.81
CA PRO A 104 -30.83 19.54 -22.73
C PRO A 104 -32.10 19.41 -23.55
N ALA A 105 -32.97 20.42 -23.43
CA ALA A 105 -34.23 20.47 -24.14
C ALA A 105 -33.92 20.06 -25.57
N SER A 106 -34.50 18.95 -26.02
CA SER A 106 -34.43 18.52 -27.40
C SER A 106 -34.63 19.79 -28.23
N THR A 107 -33.59 20.22 -28.93
CA THR A 107 -33.67 21.31 -29.89
C THR A 107 -34.96 21.09 -30.67
N PRO A 108 -35.92 22.02 -30.65
CA PRO A 108 -37.15 21.83 -31.39
C PRO A 108 -36.75 21.54 -32.82
N GLU A 109 -37.03 20.32 -33.26
CA GLU A 109 -36.83 19.89 -34.63
C GLU A 109 -37.53 20.92 -35.50
N VAL A 110 -36.75 21.74 -36.22
CA VAL A 110 -37.26 22.74 -37.15
C VAL A 110 -37.94 21.97 -38.26
N ARG A 111 -39.24 21.71 -38.08
CA ARG A 111 -40.09 21.06 -39.06
C ARG A 111 -40.21 22.03 -40.24
N ASN A 112 -39.37 21.85 -41.24
CA ASN A 112 -39.49 22.57 -42.51
C ASN A 112 -40.91 22.40 -43.05
N PRO A 113 -41.61 23.49 -43.44
CA PRO A 113 -42.92 23.36 -44.04
C PRO A 113 -42.80 22.62 -45.39
N PRO A 114 -43.81 21.81 -45.77
CA PRO A 114 -43.79 21.07 -47.02
C PRO A 114 -43.70 22.04 -48.21
N PRO A 115 -43.01 21.65 -49.30
CA PRO A 115 -42.90 22.47 -50.49
C PRO A 115 -44.30 22.71 -51.08
N VAL A 116 -44.63 23.98 -51.26
CA VAL A 116 -45.85 24.42 -51.94
C VAL A 116 -45.65 24.11 -53.42
N SER A 117 -46.40 23.15 -53.94
CA SER A 117 -46.55 22.85 -55.37
C SER A 117 -47.85 23.44 -55.89
#